data_AF-A0A2E2EPR2-F1
#
_entry.id   AF-A0A2E2EPR2-F1
#
_cell.length_a   1.000
_cell.length_b   1.000
_cell.length_c   1.000
_cell.angle_alpha   90.00
_cell.angle_beta   90.00
_cell.angle_gamma   90.00
#
_symmetry.space_group_name_H-M   'P 1'
#
loop_
_entity.id
_entity.type
_entity.pdbx_description
1 polymer ?
#
loop_
_entity_poly.entity_id
_entity_poly.type
_entity_poly.pdbx_seq_one_letter_code
_entity_poly.pdbx_strand_id
1 'polypeptide(L)'
;MPNVIAVGNVKSDGTIYNTTPGVSISTMGVYSENMYKVELPCGLVLHDDYIIQLTQELVDDGDQDHYFTSIGYLFRTKKGFQVGIIKGDNGQFIKGSWSFTILDL
;
A
#
# COMPACT_ATOMS: atom_id res chain seq x y z
N MET A 1 19.70 11.96 6.48
CA MET A 1 18.26 12.23 6.28
C MET A 1 17.73 11.08 5.46
N PRO A 2 16.56 10.52 5.78
CA PRO A 2 16.01 9.40 5.02
C PRO A 2 15.85 9.76 3.54
N ASN A 3 16.28 8.89 2.63
CA ASN A 3 16.18 9.10 1.19
C ASN A 3 14.99 8.31 0.61
N VAL A 4 14.15 8.96 -0.20
CA VAL A 4 13.09 8.26 -0.93
C VAL A 4 13.71 7.43 -2.05
N ILE A 5 13.56 6.11 -1.97
CA ILE A 5 14.12 5.17 -2.96
C ILE A 5 13.04 4.54 -3.85
N ALA A 6 11.79 4.46 -3.39
CA ALA A 6 10.68 4.04 -4.23
C ALA A 6 9.34 4.62 -3.80
N VAL A 7 8.43 4.69 -4.76
CA VAL A 7 7.03 5.07 -4.59
C VAL A 7 6.13 4.11 -5.37
N GLY A 8 4.90 3.94 -4.90
CA GLY A 8 3.86 3.25 -5.64
C GLY A 8 2.49 3.78 -5.24
N ASN A 9 1.58 3.82 -6.20
CA ASN A 9 0.22 4.32 -6.01
C ASN A 9 -0.79 3.38 -6.65
N VAL A 10 -1.90 3.17 -5.96
CA VAL A 10 -3.01 2.31 -6.38
C VAL A 10 -4.30 3.07 -6.17
N LYS A 11 -5.10 3.20 -7.24
CA LYS A 11 -6.43 3.79 -7.18
C LYS A 11 -7.41 2.86 -6.47
N SER A 12 -8.55 3.40 -6.05
CA SER A 12 -9.69 2.66 -5.49
C SER A 12 -10.15 1.47 -6.35
N ASP A 13 -10.06 1.59 -7.67
CA ASP A 13 -10.40 0.53 -8.64
C ASP A 13 -9.30 -0.53 -8.83
N GLY A 14 -8.17 -0.40 -8.12
CA GLY A 14 -7.01 -1.27 -8.23
C GLY A 14 -6.00 -0.88 -9.33
N THR A 15 -6.27 0.17 -10.10
CA THR A 15 -5.36 0.66 -11.14
C THR A 15 -4.08 1.20 -10.51
N ILE A 16 -2.93 0.68 -10.96
CA ILE A 16 -1.60 1.11 -10.52
C ILE A 16 -1.14 2.30 -11.37
N TYR A 17 -0.55 3.32 -10.74
CA TYR A 17 -0.02 4.51 -11.43
C TYR A 17 1.20 5.10 -10.72
N ASN A 18 1.99 5.92 -11.43
CA ASN A 18 3.17 6.63 -10.91
C ASN A 18 4.03 5.78 -9.96
N THR A 19 4.38 4.57 -10.41
CA THR A 19 5.12 3.59 -9.60
C THR A 19 6.57 3.54 -10.08
N THR A 20 7.51 3.45 -9.13
CA THR A 20 8.94 3.35 -9.44
C THR A 20 9.22 2.19 -10.40
N PRO A 21 10.01 2.39 -11.48
CA PRO A 21 10.31 1.33 -12.43
C PRO A 21 10.85 0.06 -11.74
N GLY A 22 10.32 -1.10 -12.14
CA GLY A 22 10.70 -2.40 -11.59
C GLY A 22 9.97 -2.80 -10.31
N VAL A 23 9.22 -1.89 -9.67
CA VAL A 23 8.27 -2.26 -8.61
C VAL A 23 7.02 -2.86 -9.25
N SER A 24 6.55 -4.00 -8.74
CA SER A 24 5.27 -4.59 -9.11
C SER A 24 4.29 -4.52 -7.94
N ILE A 25 3.01 -4.34 -8.25
CA ILE A 25 1.92 -4.41 -7.27
C ILE A 25 0.86 -5.36 -7.84
N SER A 26 0.36 -6.29 -7.04
CA SER A 26 -0.68 -7.24 -7.46
C SER A 26 -1.65 -7.53 -6.34
N THR A 27 -2.91 -7.80 -6.66
CA THR A 27 -3.91 -8.19 -5.66
C THR A 27 -3.67 -9.63 -5.21
N MET A 28 -3.82 -9.87 -3.90
CA MET A 28 -3.69 -11.19 -3.29
C MET A 28 -5.08 -11.76 -3.02
N GLY A 29 -5.70 -12.37 -4.03
CA GLY A 29 -7.04 -12.96 -3.91
C GLY A 29 -7.20 -14.07 -2.85
N VAL A 30 -6.11 -14.51 -2.21
CA VAL A 30 -6.08 -15.59 -1.22
C VAL A 30 -6.55 -15.15 0.17
N TYR A 31 -6.42 -13.87 0.54
CA TYR A 31 -6.72 -13.39 1.90
C TYR A 31 -7.86 -12.37 1.96
N SER A 32 -8.07 -11.61 0.89
CA SER A 32 -9.19 -10.67 0.67
C SER A 32 -8.87 -9.89 -0.60
N GLU A 33 -9.88 -9.41 -1.33
CA GLU A 33 -9.70 -8.45 -2.43
C GLU A 33 -8.95 -7.16 -2.03
N ASN A 34 -8.74 -6.95 -0.73
CA ASN A 34 -8.14 -5.76 -0.12
C ASN A 34 -6.69 -5.99 0.35
N MET A 35 -6.07 -7.11 -0.03
CA MET A 35 -4.66 -7.35 0.18
C MET A 35 -3.88 -7.22 -1.12
N TYR A 36 -2.72 -6.58 -1.04
CA TYR A 36 -1.82 -6.36 -2.14
C TYR A 36 -0.44 -6.92 -1.82
N LYS A 37 0.22 -7.46 -2.83
CA LYS A 37 1.64 -7.80 -2.80
C LYS A 37 2.41 -6.73 -3.54
N VAL A 38 3.40 -6.14 -2.89
CA VAL A 38 4.37 -5.24 -3.49
C VAL A 38 5.68 -6.00 -3.63
N GLU A 39 6.22 -6.07 -4.85
CA GLU A 39 7.54 -6.64 -5.10
C GLU A 39 8.50 -5.54 -5.53
N LEU A 40 9.73 -5.62 -5.00
CA LEU A 40 10.78 -4.64 -5.18
C LEU A 40 11.85 -5.21 -6.10
N PRO A 41 12.42 -4.39 -7.00
CA PRO A 41 13.52 -4.83 -7.84
C PRO A 41 14.74 -5.13 -6.99
N CYS A 42 15.53 -6.12 -7.42
CA CYS A 42 16.75 -6.50 -6.73
C CYS A 42 17.70 -5.30 -6.63
N GLY A 43 18.29 -5.10 -5.44
CA GLY A 43 19.23 -4.01 -5.19
C GLY A 43 18.58 -2.65 -4.88
N LEU A 44 17.24 -2.52 -4.94
CA LEU A 44 16.55 -1.30 -4.50
C LEU A 44 16.73 -1.08 -2.99
N VAL A 45 16.51 -2.14 -2.22
CA VAL A 45 16.66 -2.15 -0.76
C VAL A 45 17.89 -2.97 -0.41
N LEU A 46 18.90 -2.33 0.17
CA LEU A 46 20.17 -2.98 0.52
C LEU A 46 20.17 -3.54 1.95
N HIS A 47 19.43 -2.89 2.85
CA HIS A 47 19.36 -3.20 4.28
C HIS A 47 17.92 -3.44 4.73
N ASP A 48 17.74 -4.20 5.81
CA ASP A 48 16.39 -4.52 6.31
C ASP A 48 15.77 -3.38 7.13
N ASP A 49 16.52 -2.30 7.39
CA ASP A 49 16.16 -1.17 8.26
C ASP A 49 15.47 -0.01 7.51
N TYR A 50 14.94 -0.25 6.31
CA TYR A 50 14.20 0.76 5.57
C TYR A 50 12.80 1.01 6.16
N ILE A 51 12.28 2.21 5.94
CA ILE A 51 10.91 2.57 6.36
C ILE A 51 9.96 2.39 5.18
N ILE A 52 8.80 1.81 5.46
CA ILE A 52 7.62 1.85 4.58
C ILE A 52 6.66 2.87 5.18
N GLN A 53 6.46 3.98 4.48
CA GLN A 53 5.40 4.92 4.78
C GLN A 53 4.19 4.58 3.93
N LEU A 54 3.03 4.41 4.56
CA LEU A 54 1.76 4.13 3.91
C LEU A 54 0.79 5.30 4.11
N THR A 55 0.04 5.63 3.07
CA THR A 55 -1.04 6.61 3.13
C THR A 55 -2.26 6.05 2.40
N GLN A 56 -3.44 6.35 2.91
CA GLN A 56 -4.70 5.99 2.28
C GLN A 56 -5.65 7.19 2.34
N GLU A 57 -6.38 7.43 1.26
CA GLU A 57 -7.43 8.43 1.23
C GLU A 57 -8.59 8.01 2.15
N LEU A 58 -9.15 8.96 2.90
CA LEU A 58 -10.47 8.77 3.49
C LEU A 58 -11.47 8.56 2.38
N VAL A 59 -12.47 7.73 2.65
CA VAL A 59 -13.48 7.42 1.66
C VAL A 59 -14.85 7.88 2.15
N ASP A 60 -15.50 8.63 1.28
CA ASP A 60 -16.86 9.15 1.44
C ASP A 60 -17.83 8.15 0.79
N ASP A 61 -18.88 7.76 1.51
CA ASP A 61 -19.97 6.93 0.98
C ASP A 61 -21.03 7.71 0.22
N GLY A 62 -20.90 9.04 0.15
CA GLY A 62 -21.84 9.95 -0.48
C GLY A 62 -22.92 10.48 0.47
N ASP A 63 -22.98 9.99 1.71
CA ASP A 63 -23.93 10.43 2.75
C ASP A 63 -23.24 11.29 3.84
N GLN A 64 -22.02 11.80 3.58
CA GLN A 64 -21.17 12.61 4.48
C GLN A 64 -20.53 11.84 5.64
N ASP A 65 -20.73 10.52 5.73
CA ASP A 65 -20.05 9.68 6.71
C ASP A 65 -18.66 9.30 6.19
N HIS A 66 -17.62 9.77 6.89
CA HIS A 66 -16.24 9.41 6.57
C HIS A 66 -15.89 8.12 7.32
N TYR A 67 -15.54 7.07 6.58
CA TYR A 67 -15.08 5.83 7.19
C TYR A 67 -13.57 5.87 7.35
N PHE A 68 -13.12 5.71 8.60
CA PHE A 68 -11.73 5.43 8.89
C PHE A 68 -11.40 4.02 8.41
N THR A 69 -10.61 3.95 7.35
CA THR A 69 -9.95 2.72 6.92
C THR A 69 -8.60 2.62 7.63
N SER A 70 -8.20 1.41 7.98
CA SER A 70 -6.86 1.16 8.52
C SER A 70 -6.00 0.56 7.42
N ILE A 71 -4.79 1.11 7.22
CA ILE A 71 -3.81 0.55 6.29
C ILE A 71 -2.58 0.07 7.08
N GLY A 72 -2.05 -1.08 6.68
CA GLY A 72 -0.85 -1.65 7.28
C GLY A 72 -0.07 -2.51 6.30
N TYR A 73 1.16 -2.85 6.66
CA TYR A 73 1.96 -3.82 5.92
C TYR A 73 2.30 -5.06 6.74
N LEU A 74 2.58 -6.15 6.04
CA LEU A 74 3.00 -7.44 6.57
C LEU A 74 4.19 -7.96 5.77
N PHE A 75 4.95 -8.89 6.37
CA PHE A 75 6.01 -9.65 5.70
C PHE A 75 7.02 -8.78 4.93
N ARG A 76 7.54 -7.74 5.60
CA ARG A 76 8.58 -6.84 5.06
C ARG A 76 9.87 -7.61 4.79
N THR A 77 10.39 -7.49 3.56
CA THR A 77 11.67 -8.07 3.13
C THR A 77 12.33 -7.16 2.08
N LYS A 78 13.62 -7.36 1.78
CA LYS A 78 14.31 -6.64 0.68
C LYS A 78 13.70 -6.86 -0.71
N LYS A 79 12.85 -7.88 -0.88
CA LYS A 79 12.19 -8.22 -2.14
C LYS A 79 10.76 -7.70 -2.24
N GLY A 80 10.19 -7.18 -1.17
CA GLY A 80 8.77 -6.87 -1.14
C GLY A 80 8.14 -6.93 0.24
N PHE A 81 6.86 -6.58 0.26
CA PHE A 81 5.99 -6.60 1.42
C PHE A 81 4.55 -6.79 0.96
N GLN A 82 3.66 -7.06 1.89
CA GLN A 82 2.22 -7.12 1.64
C GLN A 82 1.56 -5.91 2.28
N VAL A 83 0.53 -5.37 1.64
CA VAL A 83 -0.29 -4.27 2.16
C VAL A 83 -1.69 -4.80 2.40
N GLY A 84 -2.22 -4.57 3.61
CA GLY A 84 -3.59 -4.89 3.97
C GLY A 84 -4.36 -3.61 4.24
N ILE A 85 -5.55 -3.50 3.65
CA ILE A 85 -6.52 -2.46 3.96
C ILE A 85 -7.63 -3.10 4.78
N ILE A 86 -7.75 -2.68 6.04
CA ILE A 86 -8.61 -3.24 7.07
C ILE A 86 -9.82 -2.32 7.29
N LYS A 87 -10.96 -2.97 7.43
CA LYS A 87 -12.31 -2.41 7.62
C LYS A 87 -12.49 -1.76 8.99
N GLY A 88 -13.18 -0.61 9.03
CA GLY A 88 -13.87 -0.11 10.23
C GLY A 88 -15.25 -0.77 10.38
N ASP A 89 -15.69 -1.04 11.60
CA ASP A 89 -16.72 -2.02 12.02
C ASP A 89 -18.12 -1.98 11.32
N ASN A 90 -18.40 -1.04 10.43
CA ASN A 90 -19.77 -0.73 9.94
C ASN A 90 -20.18 -1.33 8.59
N GLY A 91 -19.65 -2.50 8.20
CA GLY A 91 -20.25 -3.26 7.09
C GLY A 91 -19.93 -2.80 5.66
N GLN A 92 -19.68 -1.51 5.41
CA GLN A 92 -19.44 -0.98 4.07
C GLN A 92 -17.94 -0.93 3.72
N PHE A 93 -17.58 -1.53 2.58
CA PHE A 93 -16.23 -1.47 2.02
C PHE A 93 -16.19 -0.37 0.98
N ILE A 94 -15.42 0.68 1.23
CA ILE A 94 -15.07 1.60 0.17
C ILE A 94 -13.55 1.59 0.04
N LYS A 95 -13.09 1.08 -1.10
CA LYS A 95 -11.67 0.99 -1.43
C LYS A 95 -11.20 2.41 -1.69
N GLY A 96 -10.38 2.96 -0.81
CA GLY A 96 -9.70 4.25 -1.04
C GLY A 96 -8.47 4.06 -1.91
N SER A 97 -8.07 5.10 -2.64
CA SER A 97 -6.73 5.09 -3.24
C SER A 97 -5.68 5.09 -2.13
N TRP A 98 -4.55 4.45 -2.37
CA TRP A 98 -3.47 4.38 -1.40
C TRP A 98 -2.12 4.45 -2.08
N SER A 99 -1.13 4.86 -1.29
CA SER A 99 0.23 5.04 -1.74
C SER A 99 1.21 4.49 -0.72
N PHE A 100 2.39 4.13 -1.19
CA PHE A 100 3.53 3.86 -0.34
C PHE A 100 4.76 4.64 -0.77
N THR A 101 5.63 4.91 0.19
CA THR A 101 6.99 5.41 -0.03
C THR A 101 7.97 4.54 0.75
N ILE A 102 9.08 4.19 0.12
CA ILE A 102 10.20 3.49 0.74
C ILE A 102 11.30 4.50 1.02
N LEU A 103 11.69 4.60 2.28
CA LEU A 103 12.77 5.47 2.72
C LEU A 103 13.96 4.61 3.17
N ASP A 104 15.11 4.85 2.58
CA ASP A 104 16.38 4.31 3.09
C ASP A 104 16.89 5.22 4.21
N LEU A 105 17.47 4.63 5.27
CA LEU A 105 17.86 5.33 6.51
C LEU A 105 19.35 5.67 6.56
#